data_AF-A0A8H4UK44-F1
#
_entry.id   AF-A0A8H4UK44-F1
#
_cell.length_a   1.000
_cell.length_b   1.000
_cell.length_c   1.000
_cell.angle_alpha   90.00
_cell.angle_beta   90.00
_cell.angle_gamma   90.00
#
_symmetry.space_group_name_H-M   'P 1'
#
loop_
_entity.id
_entity.type
_entity.pdbx_description
1 polymer ?
#
loop_
_entity_poly.entity_id
_entity_poly.type
_entity_poly.pdbx_seq_one_letter_code
_entity_poly.pdbx_strand_id
1 'polypeptide(L)'
;MDLDPFVISAFGPPPKGMDLAETQRIKAFTIVFVLLIVSALSVAGRLISRIKFGPGLSRDDYAVFAAWMFVAVTAAMVVAVAAAGAGKHVWALRHENLVDTAKLLYIYIFPYALAVVLTKTSILLFYWRVFMGTTALSFRLTFWFSAFLVGSYPIYFLFTMVFCCQPVSYYWTRFAGTEGTCIDVSQFFVILAIINLVTDVILLALPIPEILKLQMSRENKLAICGIVALGGLLTMFPLFSVCIASAVRLHYLIIFESSVDTTWHMGDVAIWSSAEPSVGIISVCLPSFKPFLMHLYGKNTASRGSIGNQAGYALASNSTRSRRNRLDDEIALRSYIVGGEGSLHSASESENRKHIRVRTEVQQTSNY
;
A
#
# COMPACT_ATOMS: atom_id res chain seq x y z
N MET A 1 -21.66 3.63 -41.77
CA MET A 1 -20.21 3.72 -41.55
C MET A 1 -19.57 2.84 -42.61
N ASP A 2 -18.70 3.41 -43.44
CA ASP A 2 -17.94 2.60 -44.40
C ASP A 2 -16.91 1.80 -43.63
N LEU A 3 -17.04 0.48 -43.67
CA LEU A 3 -16.10 -0.44 -43.04
C LEU A 3 -14.78 -0.43 -43.80
N ASP A 4 -13.67 -0.32 -43.08
CA ASP A 4 -12.34 -0.35 -43.68
C ASP A 4 -12.05 -1.75 -44.25
N PRO A 5 -11.70 -1.88 -45.55
CA PRO A 5 -11.39 -3.17 -46.16
C PRO A 5 -10.28 -3.93 -45.43
N PHE A 6 -9.31 -3.20 -44.87
CA PHE A 6 -8.23 -3.79 -44.09
C PHE A 6 -8.77 -4.51 -42.85
N VAL A 7 -9.69 -3.88 -42.13
CA VAL A 7 -10.25 -4.42 -40.89
C VAL A 7 -11.11 -5.66 -41.17
N ILE A 8 -11.88 -5.66 -42.25
CA ILE A 8 -12.63 -6.85 -42.68
C ILE A 8 -11.69 -8.00 -43.05
N SER A 9 -10.58 -7.70 -43.74
CA SER A 9 -9.60 -8.73 -44.13
C SER A 9 -8.86 -9.33 -42.94
N ALA A 10 -8.59 -8.54 -41.90
CA ALA A 10 -7.83 -8.96 -40.73
C ALA A 10 -8.68 -9.61 -39.63
N PHE A 11 -9.93 -9.14 -39.42
CA PHE A 11 -10.79 -9.56 -38.31
C PHE A 11 -12.10 -10.24 -38.76
N GLY A 12 -12.35 -10.34 -40.06
CA GLY A 12 -13.59 -10.88 -40.62
C GLY A 12 -14.76 -9.87 -40.61
N PRO A 13 -15.93 -10.25 -41.13
CA PRO A 13 -17.11 -9.38 -41.13
C PRO A 13 -17.72 -9.22 -39.72
N PRO A 14 -18.34 -8.07 -39.42
CA PRO A 14 -18.97 -7.84 -38.12
C PRO A 14 -20.14 -8.80 -37.89
N PRO A 15 -20.36 -9.27 -36.65
CA PRO A 15 -21.54 -10.06 -36.28
C PRO A 15 -22.84 -9.29 -36.56
N LYS A 16 -23.88 -10.00 -37.06
CA LYS A 16 -25.18 -9.39 -37.38
C LYS A 16 -25.84 -8.83 -36.11
N GLY A 17 -26.27 -7.57 -36.15
CA GLY A 17 -26.97 -6.90 -35.04
C GLY A 17 -26.09 -6.13 -34.06
N MET A 18 -24.78 -6.03 -34.30
CA MET A 18 -23.84 -5.26 -33.47
C MET A 18 -23.96 -3.76 -33.74
N ASP A 19 -24.13 -2.98 -32.68
CA ASP A 19 -24.15 -1.51 -32.77
C ASP A 19 -22.72 -0.94 -32.77
N LEU A 20 -22.23 -0.59 -33.96
CA LEU A 20 -20.89 -0.01 -34.15
C LEU A 20 -20.74 1.40 -33.56
N ALA A 21 -21.85 2.06 -33.17
CA ALA A 21 -21.80 3.35 -32.49
C ALA A 21 -21.60 3.20 -30.97
N GLU A 22 -21.81 2.00 -30.41
CA GLU A 22 -21.64 1.75 -28.98
C GLU A 22 -20.17 1.93 -28.56
N THR A 23 -19.94 2.48 -27.37
CA THR A 23 -18.61 2.90 -26.93
C THR A 23 -18.45 2.83 -25.41
N GLN A 24 -17.42 2.13 -24.92
CA GLN A 24 -17.11 2.00 -23.48
C GLN A 24 -16.37 3.21 -22.87
N ARG A 25 -16.05 4.23 -23.68
CA ARG A 25 -15.21 5.39 -23.28
C ARG A 25 -15.77 6.16 -22.09
N ILE A 26 -17.08 6.45 -22.08
CA ILE A 26 -17.71 7.25 -21.00
C ILE A 26 -17.65 6.49 -19.68
N LYS A 27 -17.95 5.19 -19.69
CA LYS A 27 -17.86 4.30 -18.53
C LYS A 27 -16.42 4.27 -18.00
N ALA A 28 -15.44 4.04 -18.88
CA ALA A 28 -14.04 3.99 -18.50
C ALA A 28 -13.55 5.30 -17.88
N PHE A 29 -13.86 6.45 -18.51
CA PHE A 29 -13.46 7.76 -17.99
C PHE A 29 -14.07 8.03 -16.63
N THR A 30 -15.38 7.80 -16.48
CA THR A 30 -16.08 8.07 -15.22
C THR A 30 -15.44 7.29 -14.08
N ILE A 31 -15.19 5.99 -14.27
CA ILE A 31 -14.61 5.15 -13.23
C ILE A 31 -13.16 5.55 -12.94
N VAL A 32 -12.33 5.75 -13.96
CA VAL A 32 -10.92 6.12 -13.80
C VAL A 32 -10.76 7.47 -13.09
N PHE A 33 -11.56 8.48 -13.45
CA PHE A 33 -11.52 9.79 -12.78
C PHE A 33 -11.98 9.72 -11.33
N VAL A 34 -13.05 8.97 -11.04
CA VAL A 34 -13.51 8.77 -9.66
C VAL A 34 -12.42 8.11 -8.82
N LEU A 35 -11.80 7.04 -9.33
CA LEU A 35 -10.69 6.36 -8.64
C LEU A 35 -9.48 7.27 -8.43
N LEU A 36 -9.15 8.11 -9.41
CA LEU A 36 -8.05 9.07 -9.30
C LEU A 36 -8.32 10.11 -8.21
N ILE A 37 -9.54 10.65 -8.14
CA ILE A 37 -9.93 11.64 -7.11
C ILE A 37 -9.93 10.99 -5.72
N VAL A 38 -10.54 9.81 -5.57
CA VAL A 38 -10.61 9.12 -4.28
C VAL A 38 -9.21 8.74 -3.77
N SER A 39 -8.34 8.26 -4.65
CA SER A 39 -6.95 7.97 -4.30
C SER A 39 -6.17 9.25 -3.96
N ALA A 40 -6.36 10.35 -4.71
CA ALA A 40 -5.73 11.64 -4.41
C ALA A 40 -6.12 12.17 -3.02
N LEU A 41 -7.42 12.13 -2.70
CA LEU A 41 -7.94 12.53 -1.38
C LEU A 41 -7.36 11.65 -0.27
N SER A 42 -7.20 10.35 -0.52
CA SER A 42 -6.62 9.41 0.44
C SER A 42 -5.14 9.72 0.71
N VAL A 43 -4.35 10.01 -0.33
CA VAL A 43 -2.93 10.41 -0.20
C VAL A 43 -2.80 11.76 0.49
N ALA A 44 -3.59 12.75 0.09
CA ALA A 44 -3.60 14.07 0.72
C ALA A 44 -3.95 13.97 2.21
N GLY A 45 -4.99 13.20 2.54
CA GLY A 45 -5.41 12.95 3.92
C GLY A 45 -4.32 12.26 4.75
N ARG A 46 -3.63 11.27 4.16
CA ARG A 46 -2.45 10.64 4.77
C ARG A 46 -1.34 11.65 5.04
N LEU A 47 -0.94 12.45 4.05
CA LEU A 47 0.14 13.45 4.21
C LEU A 47 -0.21 14.48 5.29
N ILE A 48 -1.44 15.01 5.28
CA ILE A 48 -1.92 15.98 6.28
C ILE A 48 -1.91 15.35 7.67
N SER A 49 -2.41 14.11 7.81
CA SER A 49 -2.42 13.39 9.09
C SER A 49 -1.00 13.25 9.65
N ARG A 50 -0.04 12.89 8.79
CA ARG A 50 1.35 12.65 9.16
C ARG A 50 2.13 13.92 9.50
N ILE A 51 1.87 15.00 8.78
CA ILE A 51 2.53 16.30 9.00
C ILE A 51 1.97 16.99 10.24
N LYS A 52 0.64 16.98 10.43
CA LYS A 52 0.00 17.73 11.52
C LYS A 52 -0.12 16.95 12.84
N PHE A 53 -0.29 15.64 12.78
CA PHE A 53 -0.62 14.81 13.95
C PHE A 53 0.36 13.64 14.17
N GLY A 54 1.33 13.45 13.29
CA GLY A 54 2.24 12.30 13.29
C GLY A 54 3.71 12.66 13.52
N PRO A 55 4.59 11.65 13.55
CA PRO A 55 6.03 11.82 13.76
C PRO A 55 6.78 12.31 12.50
N GLY A 56 6.07 12.87 11.50
CA GLY A 56 6.63 13.30 10.22
C GLY A 56 6.54 12.28 9.06
N LEU A 57 7.14 12.67 7.92
CA LEU A 57 7.16 11.93 6.66
C LEU A 57 8.16 10.76 6.71
N SER A 58 7.74 9.61 6.22
CA SER A 58 8.53 8.39 6.12
C SER A 58 8.79 8.01 4.66
N ARG A 59 9.73 7.08 4.42
CA ARG A 59 10.05 6.55 3.08
C ARG A 59 8.83 5.97 2.36
N ASP A 60 7.94 5.35 3.13
CA ASP A 60 6.64 4.85 2.65
C ASP A 60 5.75 5.97 2.08
N ASP A 61 5.71 7.15 2.70
CA ASP A 61 4.87 8.26 2.26
C ASP A 61 5.31 8.81 0.88
N TYR A 62 6.62 8.84 0.63
CA TYR A 62 7.17 9.20 -0.69
C TYR A 62 6.85 8.15 -1.76
N ALA A 63 6.90 6.85 -1.40
CA ALA A 63 6.55 5.77 -2.31
C ALA A 63 5.06 5.79 -2.70
N VAL A 64 4.15 6.04 -1.74
CA VAL A 64 2.71 6.23 -2.02
C VAL A 64 2.49 7.41 -2.96
N PHE A 65 3.13 8.54 -2.69
CA PHE A 65 2.96 9.74 -3.50
C PHE A 65 3.48 9.53 -4.94
N ALA A 66 4.65 8.91 -5.08
CA ALA A 66 5.18 8.53 -6.38
C ALA A 66 4.24 7.56 -7.12
N ALA A 67 3.70 6.56 -6.43
CA ALA A 67 2.73 5.62 -7.00
C ALA A 67 1.49 6.37 -7.53
N TRP A 68 0.93 7.29 -6.75
CA TRP A 68 -0.22 8.10 -7.18
C TRP A 68 0.09 8.95 -8.41
N MET A 69 1.32 9.49 -8.51
CA MET A 69 1.71 10.26 -9.69
C MET A 69 1.74 9.41 -10.96
N PHE A 70 2.23 8.18 -10.89
CA PHE A 70 2.15 7.26 -12.02
C PHE A 70 0.70 6.84 -12.32
N VAL A 71 -0.17 6.69 -11.31
CA VAL A 71 -1.61 6.46 -11.53
C VAL A 71 -2.26 7.64 -12.27
N ALA A 72 -1.89 8.88 -11.95
CA ALA A 72 -2.36 10.06 -12.66
C ALA A 72 -1.89 10.08 -14.13
N VAL A 73 -0.63 9.71 -14.38
CA VAL A 73 -0.10 9.55 -15.75
C VAL A 73 -0.86 8.45 -16.50
N THR A 74 -1.11 7.29 -15.88
CA THR A 74 -1.90 6.23 -16.53
C THR A 74 -3.31 6.68 -16.85
N ALA A 75 -3.96 7.44 -15.96
CA ALA A 75 -5.30 7.96 -16.19
C ALA A 75 -5.34 8.93 -17.39
N ALA A 76 -4.34 9.81 -17.51
CA ALA A 76 -4.19 10.69 -18.67
C ALA A 76 -3.97 9.89 -19.96
N MET A 77 -3.16 8.84 -19.92
CA MET A 77 -2.92 7.95 -21.05
C MET A 77 -4.18 7.17 -21.46
N VAL A 78 -5.03 6.76 -20.51
CA VAL A 78 -6.33 6.14 -20.85
C VAL A 78 -7.20 7.09 -21.68
N VAL A 79 -7.19 8.39 -21.38
CA VAL A 79 -7.89 9.40 -22.19
C VAL A 79 -7.33 9.48 -23.60
N ALA A 80 -6.00 9.48 -23.75
CA ALA A 80 -5.33 9.51 -25.05
C ALA A 80 -5.63 8.25 -25.88
N VAL A 81 -5.50 7.06 -25.28
CA VAL A 81 -5.75 5.75 -25.92
C VAL A 81 -7.22 5.63 -26.35
N ALA A 82 -8.15 6.07 -25.49
CA ALA A 82 -9.56 6.13 -25.82
C ALA A 82 -9.89 7.15 -26.93
N ALA A 83 -9.15 8.26 -27.03
CA ALA A 83 -9.30 9.22 -28.12
C ALA A 83 -8.84 8.65 -29.46
N ALA A 84 -7.79 7.82 -29.46
CA ALA A 84 -7.31 7.12 -30.65
C ALA A 84 -8.26 6.01 -31.13
N GLY A 85 -9.15 5.50 -30.26
CA GLY A 85 -10.20 4.55 -30.68
C GLY A 85 -10.47 3.40 -29.72
N ALA A 86 -9.71 3.26 -28.63
CA ALA A 86 -9.92 2.18 -27.68
C ALA A 86 -11.30 2.26 -26.99
N GLY A 87 -11.93 1.10 -26.80
CA GLY A 87 -13.29 0.99 -26.25
C GLY A 87 -14.41 1.15 -27.29
N LYS A 88 -14.08 1.21 -28.58
CA LYS A 88 -15.01 0.99 -29.70
C LYS A 88 -14.80 -0.41 -30.27
N HIS A 89 -15.81 -0.94 -30.94
CA HIS A 89 -15.68 -2.18 -31.70
C HIS A 89 -14.59 -2.07 -32.76
N VAL A 90 -13.81 -3.14 -32.96
CA VAL A 90 -12.69 -3.15 -33.93
C VAL A 90 -13.14 -2.75 -35.34
N TRP A 91 -14.33 -3.16 -35.75
CA TRP A 91 -14.95 -2.84 -37.04
C TRP A 91 -15.34 -1.37 -37.23
N ALA A 92 -15.44 -0.60 -36.13
CA ALA A 92 -15.72 0.83 -36.18
C ALA A 92 -14.45 1.69 -36.35
N LEU A 93 -13.28 1.06 -36.38
CA LEU A 93 -11.98 1.73 -36.45
C LEU A 93 -11.40 1.71 -37.86
N ARG A 94 -10.65 2.77 -38.17
CA ARG A 94 -9.82 2.86 -39.37
C ARG A 94 -8.43 2.31 -39.08
N HIS A 95 -7.74 1.89 -40.13
CA HIS A 95 -6.36 1.40 -40.03
C HIS A 95 -5.41 2.36 -39.29
N GLU A 96 -5.44 3.66 -39.59
CA GLU A 96 -4.60 4.68 -38.92
C GLU A 96 -4.83 4.72 -37.41
N ASN A 97 -6.09 4.66 -37.00
CA ASN A 97 -6.50 4.66 -35.60
C ASN A 97 -6.00 3.39 -34.86
N LEU A 98 -5.89 2.25 -35.54
CA LEU A 98 -5.36 1.01 -34.97
C LEU A 98 -3.86 1.14 -34.66
N VAL A 99 -3.09 1.70 -35.60
CA VAL A 99 -1.65 1.92 -35.43
C VAL A 99 -1.39 2.89 -34.27
N ASP A 100 -2.13 3.99 -34.21
CA ASP A 100 -1.97 4.99 -33.14
C ASP A 100 -2.45 4.47 -31.78
N THR A 101 -3.54 3.69 -31.74
CA THR A 101 -3.99 3.00 -30.52
C THR A 101 -2.91 2.03 -30.02
N ALA A 102 -2.29 1.25 -30.91
CA ALA A 102 -1.22 0.32 -30.54
C ALA A 102 0.03 1.04 -29.99
N LYS A 103 0.45 2.17 -30.61
CA LYS A 103 1.56 2.99 -30.10
C LYS A 103 1.26 3.55 -28.71
N LEU A 104 0.08 4.13 -28.51
CA LEU A 104 -0.30 4.70 -27.22
C LEU A 104 -0.44 3.61 -26.15
N LEU A 105 -0.92 2.42 -26.52
CA LEU A 105 -0.96 1.27 -25.64
C LEU A 105 0.44 0.84 -25.21
N TYR A 106 1.39 0.77 -26.15
CA TYR A 106 2.79 0.45 -25.85
C TYR A 106 3.36 1.39 -24.78
N ILE A 107 3.14 2.70 -24.95
CA ILE A 107 3.59 3.72 -23.99
C ILE A 107 2.85 3.60 -22.65
N TYR A 108 1.55 3.31 -22.67
CA TYR A 108 0.71 3.20 -21.47
C TYR A 108 1.18 2.12 -20.48
N ILE A 109 1.76 1.01 -20.96
CA ILE A 109 2.08 -0.12 -20.09
C ILE A 109 3.24 0.21 -19.14
N PHE A 110 4.16 1.10 -19.51
CA PHE A 110 5.29 1.52 -18.66
C PHE A 110 4.88 2.28 -17.38
N PRO A 111 4.12 3.40 -17.45
CA PRO A 111 3.66 4.08 -16.24
C PRO A 111 2.71 3.20 -15.43
N TYR A 112 1.95 2.31 -16.06
CA TYR A 112 1.13 1.32 -15.35
C TYR A 112 1.99 0.35 -14.53
N ALA A 113 3.02 -0.25 -15.14
CA ALA A 113 3.94 -1.14 -14.45
C ALA A 113 4.61 -0.45 -13.25
N LEU A 114 5.04 0.81 -13.43
CA LEU A 114 5.64 1.61 -12.36
C LEU A 114 4.63 1.92 -11.23
N ALA A 115 3.39 2.28 -11.56
CA ALA A 115 2.34 2.52 -10.59
C ALA A 115 2.11 1.30 -9.69
N VAL A 116 2.03 0.10 -10.28
CA VAL A 116 1.82 -1.15 -9.55
C VAL A 116 3.01 -1.48 -8.65
N VAL A 117 4.24 -1.43 -9.19
CA VAL A 117 5.45 -1.75 -8.41
C VAL A 117 5.62 -0.79 -7.23
N LEU A 118 5.40 0.51 -7.44
CA LEU A 118 5.52 1.51 -6.37
C LEU A 118 4.43 1.34 -5.31
N THR A 119 3.20 1.00 -5.73
CA THR A 119 2.09 0.71 -4.80
C THR A 119 2.44 -0.49 -3.91
N LYS A 120 2.90 -1.60 -4.50
CA LYS A 120 3.32 -2.80 -3.76
C LYS A 120 4.53 -2.54 -2.87
N THR A 121 5.49 -1.77 -3.37
CA THR A 121 6.67 -1.35 -2.59
C THR A 121 6.27 -0.54 -1.36
N SER A 122 5.30 0.37 -1.50
CA SER A 122 4.76 1.12 -0.37
C SER A 122 4.07 0.21 0.65
N ILE A 123 3.20 -0.70 0.22
CA ILE A 123 2.57 -1.70 1.11
C ILE A 123 3.64 -2.45 1.91
N LEU A 124 4.70 -2.86 1.23
CA LEU A 124 5.81 -3.59 1.84
C LEU A 124 6.57 -2.72 2.85
N LEU A 125 6.92 -1.47 2.52
CA LEU A 125 7.55 -0.54 3.44
C LEU A 125 6.67 -0.24 4.67
N PHE A 126 5.36 -0.15 4.47
CA PHE A 126 4.39 0.00 5.54
C PHE A 126 4.43 -1.22 6.48
N TYR A 127 4.39 -2.45 5.94
CA TYR A 127 4.48 -3.68 6.74
C TYR A 127 5.81 -3.82 7.46
N TRP A 128 6.92 -3.50 6.79
CA TRP A 128 8.24 -3.50 7.42
C TRP A 128 8.24 -2.64 8.67
N ARG A 129 7.67 -1.44 8.59
CA ARG A 129 7.60 -0.51 9.72
C ARG A 129 6.70 -1.00 10.84
N VAL A 130 5.54 -1.58 10.52
CA VAL A 130 4.58 -2.04 11.53
C VAL A 130 5.11 -3.25 12.30
N PHE A 131 5.76 -4.17 11.60
CA PHE A 131 6.20 -5.45 12.16
C PHE A 131 7.72 -5.55 12.35
N MET A 132 8.44 -4.43 12.30
CA MET A 132 9.91 -4.38 12.46
C MET A 132 10.38 -5.02 13.78
N GLY A 133 9.52 -4.99 14.81
CA GLY A 133 9.78 -5.56 16.13
C GLY A 133 9.57 -7.06 16.25
N THR A 134 9.01 -7.74 15.24
CA THR A 134 8.76 -9.19 15.30
C THR A 134 10.02 -9.98 14.92
N THR A 135 10.45 -10.90 15.78
CA THR A 135 11.58 -11.82 15.55
C THR A 135 11.19 -13.08 14.75
N ALA A 136 9.95 -13.16 14.26
CA ALA A 136 9.48 -14.35 13.55
C ALA A 136 10.24 -14.53 12.22
N LEU A 137 10.99 -15.63 12.12
CA LEU A 137 11.76 -15.98 10.92
C LEU A 137 10.86 -16.08 9.68
N SER A 138 9.66 -16.66 9.83
CA SER A 138 8.68 -16.81 8.75
C SER A 138 8.25 -15.46 8.16
N PHE A 139 8.03 -14.43 8.99
CA PHE A 139 7.68 -13.09 8.51
C PHE A 139 8.82 -12.49 7.68
N ARG A 140 10.06 -12.58 8.19
CA ARG A 140 11.24 -12.04 7.49
C ARG A 140 11.49 -12.74 6.15
N LEU A 141 11.36 -14.06 6.09
CA LEU A 141 11.47 -14.84 4.86
C LEU A 141 10.41 -14.42 3.84
N THR A 142 9.13 -14.43 4.22
CA THR A 142 8.03 -14.04 3.32
C THR A 142 8.16 -12.58 2.86
N PHE A 143 8.60 -11.70 3.75
CA PHE A 143 8.86 -10.29 3.43
C PHE A 143 9.95 -10.14 2.37
N TRP A 144 11.13 -10.73 2.57
CA TRP A 144 12.24 -10.62 1.61
C TRP A 144 11.92 -11.31 0.28
N PHE A 145 11.19 -12.42 0.33
CA PHE A 145 10.69 -13.08 -0.87
C PHE A 145 9.72 -12.18 -1.65
N SER A 146 8.78 -11.52 -0.96
CA SER A 146 7.86 -10.55 -1.58
C SER A 146 8.60 -9.33 -2.13
N ALA A 147 9.60 -8.83 -1.39
CA ALA A 147 10.46 -7.73 -1.83
C ALA A 147 11.19 -8.06 -3.14
N PHE A 148 11.71 -9.28 -3.23
CA PHE A 148 12.39 -9.78 -4.42
C PHE A 148 11.43 -9.92 -5.61
N LEU A 149 10.22 -10.46 -5.41
CA LEU A 149 9.22 -10.56 -6.47
C LEU A 149 8.78 -9.18 -7.00
N VAL A 150 8.50 -8.24 -6.10
CA VAL A 150 8.09 -6.88 -6.47
C VAL A 150 9.25 -6.12 -7.13
N GLY A 151 10.47 -6.26 -6.61
CA GLY A 151 11.66 -5.56 -7.12
C GLY A 151 12.17 -6.10 -8.46
N SER A 152 11.97 -7.39 -8.74
CA SER A 152 12.34 -7.99 -10.04
C SER A 152 11.34 -7.66 -11.15
N TYR A 153 10.07 -7.38 -10.81
CA TYR A 153 9.00 -7.03 -11.75
C TYR A 153 9.39 -6.01 -12.83
N PRO A 154 9.85 -4.79 -12.49
CA PRO A 154 10.15 -3.78 -13.50
C PRO A 154 11.32 -4.18 -14.41
N ILE A 155 12.25 -5.02 -13.94
CA ILE A 155 13.46 -5.40 -14.68
C ILE A 155 13.10 -6.36 -15.83
N TYR A 156 12.43 -7.47 -15.51
CA TYR A 156 12.03 -8.41 -16.57
C TYR A 156 10.95 -7.81 -17.46
N PHE A 157 10.04 -6.99 -16.91
CA PHE A 157 9.00 -6.32 -17.70
C PHE A 157 9.63 -5.39 -18.75
N LEU A 158 10.57 -4.53 -18.34
CA LEU A 158 11.28 -3.62 -19.25
C LEU A 158 12.04 -4.39 -20.31
N PHE A 159 12.81 -5.41 -19.91
CA PHE A 159 13.61 -6.21 -20.83
C PHE A 159 12.73 -6.89 -21.87
N THR A 160 11.67 -7.59 -21.45
CA THR A 160 10.78 -8.26 -22.40
C THR A 160 10.07 -7.28 -23.32
N MET A 161 9.61 -6.12 -22.85
CA MET A 161 8.89 -5.16 -23.70
C MET A 161 9.79 -4.41 -24.69
N VAL A 162 11.07 -4.23 -24.37
CA VAL A 162 12.06 -3.68 -25.32
C VAL A 162 12.45 -4.71 -26.38
N PHE A 163 12.43 -6.01 -26.04
CA PHE A 163 12.80 -7.08 -26.96
C PHE A 163 11.60 -7.89 -27.49
N CYS A 164 10.37 -7.42 -27.28
CA CYS A 164 9.17 -8.19 -27.59
C CYS A 164 8.98 -8.41 -29.11
N CYS A 165 9.43 -7.46 -29.92
CA CYS A 165 9.35 -7.52 -31.37
C CYS A 165 10.70 -7.16 -32.00
N GLN A 166 11.00 -7.76 -33.14
CA GLN A 166 12.18 -7.50 -33.95
C GLN A 166 11.75 -7.06 -35.36
N PRO A 167 11.86 -5.77 -35.71
CA PRO A 167 12.19 -4.61 -34.86
C PRO A 167 11.05 -4.21 -33.90
N VAL A 168 11.33 -3.45 -32.83
CA VAL A 168 10.30 -2.96 -31.89
C VAL A 168 9.16 -2.22 -32.59
N SER A 169 9.46 -1.49 -33.66
CA SER A 169 8.44 -0.79 -34.45
C SER A 169 7.37 -1.70 -35.01
N TYR A 170 7.69 -2.99 -35.19
CA TYR A 170 6.74 -4.00 -35.63
C TYR A 170 5.55 -4.17 -34.67
N TYR A 171 5.70 -3.84 -33.38
CA TYR A 171 4.60 -3.88 -32.42
C TYR A 171 3.37 -3.08 -32.89
N TRP A 172 3.58 -1.89 -33.45
CA TRP A 172 2.51 -1.03 -33.95
C TRP A 172 2.37 -1.08 -35.48
N THR A 173 3.42 -1.41 -36.22
CA THR A 173 3.36 -1.52 -37.69
C THR A 173 2.91 -2.90 -38.19
N ARG A 174 2.70 -3.90 -37.32
CA ARG A 174 2.09 -5.20 -37.69
C ARG A 174 0.77 -5.05 -38.44
N PHE A 175 0.03 -3.99 -38.16
CA PHE A 175 -1.21 -3.68 -38.89
C PHE A 175 -0.89 -3.08 -40.25
N ALA A 176 0.19 -2.32 -40.41
CA ALA A 176 0.62 -1.68 -41.66
C ALA A 176 1.28 -2.63 -42.69
N GLY A 177 1.27 -3.96 -42.45
CA GLY A 177 1.79 -4.95 -43.40
C GLY A 177 3.33 -5.03 -43.49
N THR A 178 4.04 -4.49 -42.51
CA THR A 178 5.51 -4.63 -42.43
C THR A 178 5.93 -6.06 -42.08
N GLU A 179 7.13 -6.49 -42.46
CA GLU A 179 7.68 -7.78 -42.02
C GLU A 179 8.34 -7.65 -40.65
N GLY A 180 8.12 -8.65 -39.79
CA GLY A 180 8.73 -8.73 -38.47
C GLY A 180 8.19 -9.91 -37.68
N THR A 181 8.84 -10.19 -36.55
CA THR A 181 8.39 -11.22 -35.60
C THR A 181 8.23 -10.61 -34.23
N CYS A 182 7.20 -11.03 -33.51
CA CYS A 182 6.98 -10.71 -32.10
C CYS A 182 6.84 -12.01 -31.31
N ILE A 183 7.17 -11.96 -30.03
CA ILE A 183 6.72 -12.97 -29.07
C ILE A 183 5.19 -12.94 -28.97
N ASP A 184 4.60 -13.98 -28.38
CA ASP A 184 3.18 -13.94 -28.01
C ASP A 184 2.96 -12.95 -26.86
N VAL A 185 2.69 -11.71 -27.25
CA VAL A 185 2.46 -10.58 -26.32
C VAL A 185 1.24 -10.84 -25.44
N SER A 186 0.20 -11.49 -25.96
CA SER A 186 -1.02 -11.78 -25.21
C SER A 186 -0.74 -12.77 -24.08
N GLN A 187 -0.07 -13.89 -24.40
CA GLN A 187 0.32 -14.88 -23.40
C GLN A 187 1.27 -14.29 -22.35
N PHE A 188 2.22 -13.44 -22.78
CA PHE A 188 3.10 -12.74 -21.86
C PHE A 188 2.31 -11.90 -20.83
N PHE A 189 1.31 -11.13 -21.27
CA PHE A 189 0.47 -10.35 -20.36
C PHE A 189 -0.38 -11.21 -19.41
N VAL A 190 -0.88 -12.35 -19.87
CA VAL A 190 -1.62 -13.30 -19.01
C VAL A 190 -0.71 -13.84 -17.92
N ILE A 191 0.51 -14.28 -18.26
CA ILE A 191 1.50 -14.77 -17.29
C ILE A 191 1.85 -13.67 -16.28
N LEU A 192 2.09 -12.44 -16.75
CA LEU A 192 2.34 -11.30 -15.88
C LEU A 192 1.19 -11.02 -14.92
N ALA A 193 -0.05 -11.08 -15.40
CA ALA A 193 -1.23 -10.88 -14.58
C ALA A 193 -1.38 -11.96 -13.50
N ILE A 194 -1.04 -13.23 -13.81
CA ILE A 194 -1.01 -14.32 -12.83
C ILE A 194 0.04 -14.06 -11.75
N ILE A 195 1.28 -13.72 -12.14
CA ILE A 195 2.36 -13.40 -11.19
C ILE A 195 1.97 -12.23 -10.29
N ASN A 196 1.33 -11.22 -10.89
CA ASN A 196 0.87 -10.05 -10.18
C ASN A 196 -0.21 -10.38 -9.15
N LEU A 197 -1.21 -11.19 -9.53
CA LEU A 197 -2.26 -11.71 -8.63
C LEU A 197 -1.67 -12.54 -7.48
N VAL A 198 -0.74 -13.45 -7.78
CA VAL A 198 -0.05 -14.25 -6.75
C VAL A 198 0.68 -13.34 -5.75
N THR A 199 1.35 -12.30 -6.26
CA THR A 199 2.03 -11.32 -5.40
C THR A 199 1.04 -10.56 -4.51
N ASP A 200 -0.15 -10.21 -5.01
CA ASP A 200 -1.20 -9.56 -4.19
C ASP A 200 -1.71 -10.48 -3.08
N VAL A 201 -1.93 -11.76 -3.38
CA VAL A 201 -2.34 -12.76 -2.39
C VAL A 201 -1.26 -12.93 -1.31
N ILE A 202 0.02 -12.94 -1.68
CA ILE A 202 1.12 -13.02 -0.71
C ILE A 202 1.14 -11.78 0.20
N LEU A 203 1.00 -10.58 -0.37
CA LEU A 203 0.95 -9.33 0.40
C LEU A 203 -0.28 -9.25 1.31
N LEU A 204 -1.42 -9.80 0.89
CA LEU A 204 -2.63 -9.93 1.71
C LEU A 204 -2.42 -10.90 2.88
N ALA A 205 -1.72 -12.02 2.63
CA ALA A 205 -1.47 -13.06 3.63
C ALA A 205 -0.41 -12.65 4.65
N LEU A 206 0.52 -11.76 4.30
CA LEU A 206 1.66 -11.35 5.11
C LEU A 206 1.29 -10.89 6.54
N PRO A 207 0.29 -10.01 6.77
CA PRO A 207 -0.06 -9.56 8.13
C PRO A 207 -0.91 -10.56 8.94
N ILE A 208 -1.55 -11.55 8.31
CA ILE A 208 -2.54 -12.42 8.98
C ILE A 208 -1.91 -13.23 10.13
N PRO A 209 -0.78 -13.94 9.95
CA PRO A 209 -0.19 -14.74 11.02
C PRO A 209 0.29 -13.89 12.21
N GLU A 210 0.78 -12.68 11.95
CA GLU A 210 1.27 -11.77 12.99
C GLU A 210 0.11 -11.18 13.80
N ILE A 211 -1.01 -10.84 13.15
CA ILE A 211 -2.23 -10.40 13.84
C ILE A 211 -2.77 -11.52 14.75
N LEU A 212 -2.72 -12.79 14.30
CA LEU A 212 -3.21 -13.92 15.10
C LEU A 212 -2.32 -14.23 16.31
N LYS A 213 -1.02 -13.95 16.24
CA LYS A 213 -0.06 -14.17 17.32
C LYS A 213 -0.02 -13.05 18.36
N LEU A 214 -0.56 -11.87 18.03
CA LEU A 214 -0.52 -10.72 18.93
C LEU A 214 -1.49 -10.92 20.11
N GLN A 215 -0.96 -11.41 21.23
CA GLN A 215 -1.69 -11.51 22.50
C GLN A 215 -1.90 -10.11 23.11
N MET A 216 -2.85 -9.34 22.57
CA MET A 216 -3.31 -8.11 23.20
C MET A 216 -4.36 -8.40 24.28
N SER A 217 -4.28 -7.69 25.41
CA SER A 217 -5.27 -7.72 26.49
C SER A 217 -6.68 -7.43 25.94
N ARG A 218 -7.70 -8.11 26.46
CA ARG A 218 -9.07 -8.08 25.91
C ARG A 218 -9.64 -6.67 25.78
N GLU A 219 -9.19 -5.73 26.61
CA GLU A 219 -9.60 -4.31 26.61
C GLU A 219 -8.97 -3.51 25.46
N ASN A 220 -7.67 -3.70 25.19
CA ASN A 220 -7.01 -3.14 24.01
C ASN A 220 -7.48 -3.83 22.72
N LYS A 221 -7.81 -5.12 22.81
CA LYS A 221 -8.45 -5.87 21.72
C LYS A 221 -9.85 -5.35 21.43
N LEU A 222 -10.59 -4.82 22.42
CA LEU A 222 -11.92 -4.22 22.23
C LEU A 222 -11.84 -2.78 21.72
N ALA A 223 -10.85 -1.99 22.14
CA ALA A 223 -10.58 -0.67 21.55
C ALA A 223 -10.09 -0.78 20.09
N ILE A 224 -9.19 -1.73 19.83
CA ILE A 224 -8.75 -2.07 18.48
C ILE A 224 -9.90 -2.71 17.70
N CYS A 225 -10.73 -3.60 18.27
CA CYS A 225 -11.95 -4.12 17.64
C CYS A 225 -13.02 -3.06 17.42
N GLY A 226 -13.13 -1.99 18.22
CA GLY A 226 -14.05 -0.89 17.98
C GLY A 226 -13.60 -0.05 16.78
N ILE A 227 -12.29 0.17 16.67
CA ILE A 227 -11.64 0.83 15.54
C ILE A 227 -11.53 -0.09 14.32
N VAL A 228 -11.53 -1.42 14.51
CA VAL A 228 -11.58 -2.49 13.49
C VAL A 228 -13.03 -2.93 13.22
N ALA A 229 -14.04 -2.48 13.96
CA ALA A 229 -15.44 -2.68 13.61
C ALA A 229 -15.90 -1.53 12.71
N LEU A 230 -15.54 -0.28 13.05
CA LEU A 230 -15.70 0.87 12.17
C LEU A 230 -14.67 0.89 11.02
N GLY A 231 -13.46 0.38 11.27
CA GLY A 231 -12.36 0.40 10.31
C GLY A 231 -12.03 -0.96 9.69
N GLY A 232 -12.43 -2.11 10.22
CA GLY A 232 -12.11 -3.44 9.67
C GLY A 232 -13.10 -3.93 8.63
N LEU A 233 -14.32 -3.41 8.62
CA LEU A 233 -15.12 -3.37 7.39
C LEU A 233 -14.51 -2.43 6.34
N LEU A 234 -13.65 -1.49 6.72
CA LEU A 234 -12.97 -0.56 5.81
C LEU A 234 -11.50 -0.91 5.51
N THR A 235 -10.81 -1.82 6.22
CA THR A 235 -9.37 -2.16 6.01
C THR A 235 -9.13 -3.59 5.55
N MET A 236 -9.97 -4.57 5.93
CA MET A 236 -9.93 -5.91 5.31
C MET A 236 -10.62 -5.91 3.96
N PHE A 237 -11.71 -5.15 3.80
CA PHE A 237 -12.44 -5.01 2.55
C PHE A 237 -11.60 -4.43 1.39
N PRO A 238 -10.81 -3.34 1.55
CA PRO A 238 -10.01 -2.79 0.47
C PRO A 238 -8.86 -3.73 0.10
N LEU A 239 -8.22 -4.41 1.06
CA LEU A 239 -7.14 -5.34 0.78
C LEU A 239 -7.65 -6.58 0.02
N PHE A 240 -8.84 -7.09 0.38
CA PHE A 240 -9.50 -8.13 -0.41
C PHE A 240 -9.92 -7.62 -1.79
N SER A 241 -10.34 -6.36 -1.90
CA SER A 241 -10.72 -5.76 -3.18
C SER A 241 -9.55 -5.56 -4.15
N VAL A 242 -8.30 -5.44 -3.67
CA VAL A 242 -7.10 -5.48 -4.55
C VAL A 242 -6.98 -6.84 -5.22
N CYS A 243 -7.10 -7.94 -4.46
CA CYS A 243 -7.05 -9.29 -5.02
C CYS A 243 -8.21 -9.56 -5.99
N ILE A 244 -9.42 -9.08 -5.68
CA ILE A 244 -10.56 -9.17 -6.61
C ILE A 244 -10.25 -8.39 -7.89
N ALA A 245 -9.74 -7.17 -7.78
CA ALA A 245 -9.42 -6.34 -8.95
C ALA A 245 -8.39 -7.02 -9.86
N SER A 246 -7.34 -7.60 -9.27
CA SER A 246 -6.32 -8.36 -10.00
C SER A 246 -6.88 -9.64 -10.64
N ALA A 247 -7.78 -10.36 -9.97
CA ALA A 247 -8.42 -11.57 -10.50
C ALA A 247 -9.38 -11.26 -11.66
N VAL A 248 -10.18 -10.19 -11.53
CA VAL A 248 -11.09 -9.75 -12.59
C VAL A 248 -10.30 -9.25 -13.79
N ARG A 249 -9.21 -8.51 -13.58
CA ARG A 249 -8.29 -8.11 -14.65
C ARG A 249 -7.74 -9.32 -15.41
N LEU A 250 -7.28 -10.36 -14.69
CA LEU A 250 -6.80 -11.59 -15.32
C LEU A 250 -7.89 -12.26 -16.17
N HIS A 251 -9.13 -12.31 -15.66
CA HIS A 251 -10.27 -12.84 -16.42
C HIS A 251 -10.49 -12.08 -17.74
N TYR A 252 -10.48 -10.74 -17.70
CA TYR A 252 -10.61 -9.94 -18.92
C TYR A 252 -9.42 -10.07 -19.87
N LEU A 253 -8.20 -10.31 -19.37
CA LEU A 253 -7.03 -10.58 -20.21
C LEU A 253 -7.13 -11.94 -20.93
N ILE A 254 -7.69 -12.96 -20.28
CA ILE A 254 -7.93 -14.27 -20.91
C ILE A 254 -9.03 -14.15 -21.99
N ILE A 255 -10.08 -13.36 -21.73
CA ILE A 255 -11.10 -13.06 -22.75
C ILE A 255 -10.49 -12.27 -23.90
N PHE A 256 -9.61 -11.31 -23.60
CA PHE A 256 -8.90 -10.52 -24.61
C PHE A 256 -8.06 -11.40 -25.54
N GLU A 257 -7.39 -12.44 -25.03
CA GLU A 257 -6.64 -13.40 -25.85
C GLU A 257 -7.53 -14.20 -26.80
N SER A 258 -8.75 -14.54 -26.37
CA SER A 258 -9.67 -15.42 -27.10
C SER A 258 -10.71 -14.70 -27.97
N SER A 259 -10.80 -13.37 -27.90
CA SER A 259 -11.83 -12.57 -28.57
C SER A 259 -11.31 -11.86 -29.82
N VAL A 260 -12.13 -11.91 -30.88
CA VAL A 260 -11.87 -11.20 -32.16
C VAL A 260 -12.06 -9.69 -32.00
N ASP A 261 -12.93 -9.27 -31.08
CA ASP A 261 -13.19 -7.85 -30.80
C ASP A 261 -12.27 -7.30 -29.71
N THR A 262 -10.99 -7.35 -30.02
CA THR A 262 -9.91 -7.00 -29.10
C THR A 262 -10.05 -5.56 -28.56
N THR A 263 -10.51 -4.62 -29.39
CA THR A 263 -10.55 -3.18 -29.04
C THR A 263 -11.68 -2.82 -28.07
N TRP A 264 -12.78 -3.58 -28.08
CA TRP A 264 -13.88 -3.42 -27.13
C TRP A 264 -13.45 -3.78 -25.70
N HIS A 265 -12.83 -4.95 -25.54
CA HIS A 265 -12.38 -5.46 -24.23
C HIS A 265 -11.25 -4.64 -23.60
N MET A 266 -10.52 -3.83 -24.38
CA MET A 266 -9.53 -2.89 -23.85
C MET A 266 -10.12 -1.90 -22.85
N GLY A 267 -11.39 -1.51 -23.01
CA GLY A 267 -12.07 -0.59 -22.09
C GLY A 267 -12.17 -1.16 -20.67
N ASP A 268 -12.63 -2.41 -20.55
CA ASP A 268 -12.74 -3.08 -19.25
C ASP A 268 -11.35 -3.38 -18.65
N VAL A 269 -10.38 -3.78 -19.47
CA VAL A 269 -8.99 -3.97 -19.02
C VAL A 269 -8.40 -2.66 -18.48
N ALA A 270 -8.64 -1.52 -19.12
CA ALA A 270 -8.17 -0.21 -18.66
C ALA A 270 -8.79 0.21 -17.31
N ILE A 271 -10.09 -0.07 -17.11
CA ILE A 271 -10.79 0.17 -15.85
C ILE A 271 -10.14 -0.61 -14.72
N TRP A 272 -10.00 -1.93 -14.88
CA TRP A 272 -9.44 -2.79 -13.84
C TRP A 272 -7.94 -2.54 -13.62
N SER A 273 -7.20 -2.18 -14.66
CA SER A 273 -5.79 -1.78 -14.55
C SER A 273 -5.58 -0.49 -13.76
N SER A 274 -6.57 0.40 -13.76
CA SER A 274 -6.53 1.64 -12.96
C SER A 274 -7.07 1.42 -11.54
N ALA A 275 -8.06 0.54 -11.39
CA ALA A 275 -8.66 0.18 -10.10
C ALA A 275 -7.65 -0.48 -9.16
N GLU A 276 -6.88 -1.43 -9.66
CA GLU A 276 -5.89 -2.19 -8.89
C GLU A 276 -4.91 -1.28 -8.09
N PRO A 277 -4.08 -0.41 -8.72
CA PRO A 277 -3.17 0.45 -7.97
C PRO A 277 -3.90 1.51 -7.15
N SER A 278 -5.05 2.03 -7.62
CA SER A 278 -5.83 3.04 -6.88
C SER A 278 -6.36 2.50 -5.55
N VAL A 279 -6.94 1.29 -5.58
CA VAL A 279 -7.42 0.59 -4.38
C VAL A 279 -6.25 0.22 -3.47
N GLY A 280 -5.12 -0.20 -4.04
CA GLY A 280 -3.88 -0.44 -3.29
C GLY A 280 -3.43 0.81 -2.52
N ILE A 281 -3.37 1.97 -3.17
CA ILE A 281 -3.03 3.26 -2.54
C ILE A 281 -4.01 3.61 -1.43
N ILE A 282 -5.32 3.49 -1.68
CA ILE A 282 -6.35 3.74 -0.67
C ILE A 282 -6.12 2.83 0.55
N SER A 283 -5.87 1.54 0.32
CA SER A 283 -5.65 0.57 1.39
C SER A 283 -4.48 0.93 2.30
N VAL A 284 -3.38 1.43 1.74
CA VAL A 284 -2.20 1.89 2.50
C VAL A 284 -2.47 3.20 3.23
N CYS A 285 -3.36 4.04 2.73
CA CYS A 285 -3.67 5.31 3.37
C CYS A 285 -4.53 5.16 4.63
N LEU A 286 -5.35 4.10 4.71
CA LEU A 286 -6.31 3.89 5.79
C LEU A 286 -5.72 3.92 7.21
N PRO A 287 -4.61 3.23 7.52
CA PRO A 287 -4.03 3.23 8.87
C PRO A 287 -3.60 4.62 9.35
N SER A 288 -3.29 5.53 8.43
CA SER A 288 -2.89 6.90 8.77
C SER A 288 -4.05 7.79 9.20
N PHE A 289 -5.31 7.41 8.93
CA PHE A 289 -6.48 8.14 9.41
C PHE A 289 -6.84 7.81 10.87
N LYS A 290 -6.30 6.73 11.43
CA LYS A 290 -6.53 6.33 12.83
C LYS A 290 -6.26 7.44 13.86
N PRO A 291 -5.08 8.10 13.90
CA PRO A 291 -4.81 9.19 14.84
C PRO A 291 -5.71 10.42 14.60
N PHE A 292 -6.07 10.70 13.35
CA PHE A 292 -6.97 11.80 13.00
C PHE A 292 -8.38 11.58 13.57
N LEU A 293 -8.93 10.37 13.41
CA LEU A 293 -10.23 10.01 13.99
C LEU A 293 -10.20 10.03 15.52
N MET A 294 -9.13 9.55 16.14
CA MET A 294 -8.97 9.63 17.60
C MET A 294 -8.95 11.08 18.10
N HIS A 295 -8.33 12.01 17.37
CA HIS A 295 -8.33 13.43 17.74
C HIS A 295 -9.69 14.08 17.54
N LEU A 296 -10.41 13.73 16.47
CA LEU A 296 -11.74 14.29 16.16
C LEU A 296 -12.81 13.82 17.15
N TYR A 297 -12.81 12.52 17.49
CA TYR A 297 -13.77 11.94 18.44
C TYR A 297 -13.36 12.15 19.90
N GLY A 298 -12.05 12.17 20.20
CA GLY A 298 -11.53 12.50 21.53
C GLY A 298 -11.78 13.95 21.95
N LYS A 299 -11.98 14.87 21.00
CA LYS A 299 -12.43 16.24 21.29
C LYS A 299 -13.92 16.33 21.68
N ASN A 300 -14.75 15.39 21.25
CA ASN A 300 -16.19 15.40 21.56
C ASN A 300 -16.54 14.67 22.87
N THR A 301 -15.62 13.90 23.46
CA THR A 301 -15.81 13.27 24.78
C THR A 301 -15.12 14.03 25.92
N ALA A 302 -14.37 15.09 25.64
CA ALA A 302 -13.73 15.94 26.65
C ALA A 302 -14.59 17.13 27.11
N SER A 303 -15.89 17.14 26.82
CA SER A 303 -16.83 18.20 27.21
C SER A 303 -18.13 17.64 27.79
N ARG A 304 -18.03 16.86 28.89
CA ARG A 304 -19.05 16.78 29.95
C ARG A 304 -18.56 15.87 31.08
N GLY A 305 -18.04 16.49 32.13
CA GLY A 305 -17.64 15.77 33.34
C GLY A 305 -16.63 16.52 34.20
N SER A 306 -16.81 17.81 34.44
CA SER A 306 -16.15 18.47 35.57
C SER A 306 -16.93 18.13 36.84
N ILE A 307 -16.54 17.05 37.53
CA ILE A 307 -16.70 16.91 38.98
C ILE A 307 -15.42 16.27 39.54
N GLY A 308 -14.60 17.13 40.14
CA GLY A 308 -13.95 16.95 41.44
C GLY A 308 -13.19 15.66 41.79
N ASN A 309 -11.88 15.86 42.03
CA ASN A 309 -11.06 15.26 43.09
C ASN A 309 -10.75 13.75 43.09
N GLN A 310 -9.45 13.48 42.86
CA GLN A 310 -8.50 12.86 43.80
C GLN A 310 -8.72 11.41 44.30
N ALA A 311 -7.58 10.69 44.39
CA ALA A 311 -7.35 9.34 44.92
C ALA A 311 -7.63 8.20 43.90
N GLY A 312 -6.68 7.34 43.51
CA GLY A 312 -5.52 6.86 44.24
C GLY A 312 -5.93 5.72 45.17
N TYR A 313 -6.11 4.51 44.63
CA TYR A 313 -6.26 3.29 45.43
C TYR A 313 -5.26 2.24 44.96
N ALA A 314 -4.21 2.11 45.78
CA ALA A 314 -3.44 0.89 45.91
C ALA A 314 -4.37 -0.24 46.39
N LEU A 315 -4.12 -1.44 45.83
CA LEU A 315 -4.70 -2.69 46.29
C LEU A 315 -4.25 -3.01 47.72
N ALA A 316 -5.22 -3.47 48.50
CA ALA A 316 -5.08 -3.99 49.85
C ALA A 316 -4.40 -5.36 49.89
N SER A 317 -3.63 -5.63 50.95
CA SER A 317 -3.59 -6.94 51.62
C SER A 317 -2.90 -6.82 53.01
N ASN A 318 -3.74 -6.92 54.06
CA ASN A 318 -3.53 -7.38 55.45
C ASN A 318 -2.12 -7.30 56.09
N SER A 319 -1.89 -6.66 57.25
CA SER A 319 -2.50 -7.02 58.54
C SER A 319 -2.00 -6.07 59.67
N THR A 320 -2.89 -5.85 60.65
CA THR A 320 -2.68 -5.43 62.05
C THR A 320 -1.91 -4.14 62.37
N ARG A 321 -2.72 -3.14 62.73
CA ARG A 321 -2.40 -1.83 63.30
C ARG A 321 -2.14 -1.95 64.81
N SER A 322 -0.97 -1.50 65.27
CA SER A 322 -0.78 -0.90 66.60
C SER A 322 -0.48 0.59 66.43
N ARG A 323 -1.11 1.41 67.28
CA ARG A 323 -1.14 2.91 67.33
C ARG A 323 0.28 3.50 67.43
N ARG A 324 0.62 4.74 67.06
CA ARG A 324 -0.10 6.04 66.97
C ARG A 324 0.75 7.00 66.09
N ASN A 325 0.11 8.01 65.52
CA ASN A 325 0.44 8.64 64.23
C ASN A 325 1.73 9.49 64.11
N ARG A 326 2.27 9.42 62.89
CA ARG A 326 3.55 9.85 62.32
C ARG A 326 3.60 11.32 61.89
N LEU A 327 4.80 11.88 62.04
CA LEU A 327 5.35 13.05 61.36
C LEU A 327 5.88 12.70 59.95
N ASP A 328 6.06 13.77 59.17
CA ASP A 328 7.07 14.06 58.15
C ASP A 328 6.77 13.93 56.64
N ASP A 329 7.04 15.08 56.00
CA ASP A 329 7.25 15.39 54.58
C ASP A 329 8.32 14.49 53.94
N GLU A 330 8.20 14.24 52.62
CA GLU A 330 9.39 13.92 51.82
C GLU A 330 9.36 14.60 50.44
N ILE A 331 10.48 15.24 50.17
CA ILE A 331 10.87 16.07 49.03
C ILE A 331 11.44 15.15 47.92
N ALA A 332 11.05 15.41 46.67
CA ALA A 332 11.48 14.64 45.51
C ALA A 332 12.97 14.85 45.17
N LEU A 333 13.71 13.74 44.98
CA LEU A 333 15.12 13.72 44.55
C LEU A 333 15.23 13.25 43.09
N ARG A 334 15.71 14.13 42.20
CA ARG A 334 16.17 13.80 40.83
C ARG A 334 17.69 13.61 40.87
N SER A 335 18.20 12.46 40.44
CA SER A 335 19.63 12.22 40.25
C SER A 335 20.03 12.37 38.78
N TYR A 336 21.14 13.07 38.53
CA TYR A 336 21.92 13.01 37.29
C TYR A 336 23.32 12.47 37.65
N ILE A 337 23.84 11.57 36.82
CA ILE A 337 25.19 10.99 36.98
C ILE A 337 26.18 11.92 36.28
N VAL A 338 27.17 12.43 37.02
CA VAL A 338 28.35 13.11 36.48
C VAL A 338 29.56 12.23 36.78
N GLY A 339 30.31 11.88 35.73
CA GLY A 339 31.49 11.02 35.79
C GLY A 339 32.67 11.70 36.48
N GLY A 340 33.47 10.90 37.18
CA GLY A 340 34.75 11.28 37.76
C GLY A 340 35.64 10.05 37.92
N GLU A 341 36.88 10.16 37.44
CA GLU A 341 37.93 9.15 37.44
C GLU A 341 38.40 8.78 38.86
N GLY A 342 38.71 7.50 39.10
CA GLY A 342 39.30 7.01 40.35
C GLY A 342 39.90 5.62 40.21
N SER A 343 41.19 5.49 40.55
CA SER A 343 42.07 4.35 40.25
C SER A 343 41.74 3.05 41.00
N LEU A 344 41.97 1.92 40.34
CA LEU A 344 41.89 0.57 40.89
C LEU A 344 43.13 0.22 41.74
N HIS A 345 42.94 0.01 43.04
CA HIS A 345 43.88 -0.76 43.87
C HIS A 345 43.33 -2.16 44.10
N SER A 346 44.10 -3.18 43.70
CA SER A 346 43.83 -4.59 43.98
C SER A 346 44.34 -4.97 45.37
N ALA A 347 43.49 -5.61 46.18
CA ALA A 347 43.91 -6.45 47.30
C ALA A 347 43.18 -7.79 47.22
N SER A 348 43.91 -8.88 47.50
CA SER A 348 43.48 -10.25 47.35
C SER A 348 42.57 -10.74 48.48
N GLU A 349 41.89 -11.84 48.14
CA GLU A 349 41.40 -12.91 49.02
C GLU A 349 39.99 -12.89 49.63
N SER A 350 39.41 -14.09 49.49
CA SER A 350 38.25 -14.68 50.15
C SER A 350 36.84 -14.40 49.59
N GLU A 351 36.10 -15.50 49.59
CA GLU A 351 34.94 -15.87 48.82
C GLU A 351 33.66 -15.57 49.60
N ASN A 352 32.93 -14.51 49.23
CA ASN A 352 31.45 -14.46 49.24
C ASN A 352 30.92 -13.06 48.86
N ARG A 353 29.99 -13.03 47.90
CA ARG A 353 29.04 -11.93 47.58
C ARG A 353 29.53 -10.48 47.79
N LYS A 354 30.09 -9.88 46.72
CA LYS A 354 30.42 -8.44 46.68
C LYS A 354 29.14 -7.58 46.67
N HIS A 355 28.75 -7.05 47.83
CA HIS A 355 27.87 -5.89 47.90
C HIS A 355 28.70 -4.61 47.71
N ILE A 356 28.36 -3.81 46.70
CA ILE A 356 28.92 -2.47 46.53
C ILE A 356 28.33 -1.58 47.63
N ARG A 357 29.16 -1.18 48.60
CA ARG A 357 28.79 -0.21 49.64
C ARG A 357 29.34 1.16 49.22
N VAL A 358 28.46 2.06 48.79
CA VAL A 358 28.81 3.47 48.56
C VAL A 358 28.62 4.21 49.87
N ARG A 359 29.72 4.74 50.42
CA ARG A 359 29.69 5.60 51.62
C ARG A 359 29.63 7.05 51.14
N THR A 360 28.52 7.71 51.37
CA THR A 360 28.36 9.15 51.07
C THR A 360 28.59 9.91 52.37
N GLU A 361 29.72 10.58 52.50
CA GLU A 361 29.93 11.54 53.60
C GLU A 361 29.32 12.88 53.19
N VAL A 362 28.36 13.36 53.99
CA VAL A 362 27.72 14.66 53.80
C VAL A 362 28.32 15.60 54.85
N GLN A 363 29.21 16.50 54.41
CA GLN A 363 29.66 17.63 55.22
C GLN A 363 28.69 18.80 54.99
N GLN A 364 28.02 19.23 56.06
CA GLN A 364 27.18 20.42 56.05
C GLN A 364 28.01 21.62 56.51
N THR A 365 28.39 22.50 55.59
CA THR A 365 29.01 23.79 55.94
C THR A 365 27.90 24.82 56.19
N SER A 366 27.78 25.28 57.43
CA SER A 366 26.92 26.41 57.80
C SER A 366 27.74 27.70 57.70
N ASN A 367 27.42 28.56 56.74
CA ASN A 367 27.91 29.95 56.74
C ASN A 367 26.89 30.81 57.49
N TYR A 368 27.38 31.56 58.49
CA TYR A 368 26.63 32.57 59.26
C TYR A 368 26.29 33.79 58.42
#